data_AF-S3T4V6-F1
#
_entry.id   AF-S3T4V6-F1
#
_cell.length_a   1.000
_cell.length_b   1.000
_cell.length_c   1.000
_cell.angle_alpha   90.00
_cell.angle_beta   90.00
_cell.angle_gamma   90.00
#
_symmetry.space_group_name_H-M   'P 1'
#
loop_
_entity.id
_entity.type
_entity.pdbx_description
1 polymer ?
#
loop_
_entity_poly.entity_id
_entity_poly.type
_entity_poly.pdbx_seq_one_letter_code
_entity_poly.pdbx_strand_id
1 'polypeptide(L)'
;MSNIQYVIRQNDFAYNDEWHLTNCVSTGAIKQIYTDKVEAEKAYKSLVVEGLYYDELCNYDIGNGEVDDEVYKKLEALVLEKTGKKFDIGDGEIPKLNEDDAFAFAQISGIVWYQLIEVDAAQPCYVLWINSEEDYFSGYETGSIISSQDENFSDVSWQSNIYAMDYEFEALMDKPLVELSDSPLLLKQFIEQTADIRYDAEKDSIEGIALDNIKFIDIKALNSFLKQPIFEIRQISLEELAELE
;
A
#
# COMPACT_ATOMS: atom_id res chain seq x y z
N MET A 1 -13.64 25.61 -5.46
CA MET A 1 -14.60 24.74 -4.75
C MET A 1 -13.88 23.43 -4.58
N SER A 2 -13.75 22.92 -3.36
CA SER A 2 -13.05 21.66 -3.13
C SER A 2 -13.90 20.52 -3.72
N ASN A 3 -13.38 19.78 -4.69
CA ASN A 3 -14.09 18.67 -5.31
C ASN A 3 -13.76 17.37 -4.56
N ILE A 4 -13.90 17.43 -3.23
CA ILE A 4 -13.53 16.30 -2.37
C ILE A 4 -14.58 15.20 -2.54
N GLN A 5 -14.10 14.01 -2.87
CA GLN A 5 -14.83 12.77 -2.80
C GLN A 5 -14.27 11.92 -1.65
N TYR A 6 -15.12 11.06 -1.11
CA TYR A 6 -14.81 10.16 0.00
C TYR A 6 -14.76 8.74 -0.56
N VAL A 7 -13.58 8.15 -0.53
CA VAL A 7 -13.30 6.86 -1.18
C VAL A 7 -13.12 5.80 -0.11
N ILE A 8 -13.90 4.73 -0.20
CA ILE A 8 -13.71 3.53 0.61
C ILE A 8 -12.82 2.58 -0.17
N ARG A 9 -11.66 2.25 0.39
CA ARG A 9 -10.76 1.22 -0.14
C ARG A 9 -10.72 0.02 0.79
N GLN A 10 -10.58 -1.17 0.22
CA GLN A 10 -10.28 -2.36 1.00
C GLN A 10 -8.84 -2.28 1.51
N ASN A 11 -8.61 -2.79 2.72
CA ASN A 11 -7.30 -3.00 3.28
C ASN A 11 -6.93 -4.47 3.12
N ASP A 12 -5.66 -4.70 2.78
CA ASP A 12 -5.11 -6.04 2.66
C ASP A 12 -4.04 -6.23 3.74
N PHE A 13 -4.15 -7.33 4.48
CA PHE A 13 -3.27 -7.65 5.60
C PHE A 13 -2.15 -8.56 5.12
N ALA A 14 -0.91 -8.24 5.46
CA ALA A 14 0.21 -9.16 5.24
C ALA A 14 -0.07 -10.49 5.95
N TYR A 15 0.30 -11.61 5.33
CA TYR A 15 0.11 -12.95 5.85
C TYR A 15 1.47 -13.60 6.09
N ASN A 16 1.75 -13.99 7.33
CA ASN A 16 3.07 -14.51 7.68
C ASN A 16 3.26 -16.01 7.43
N ASP A 17 2.20 -16.72 7.04
CA ASP A 17 2.04 -18.19 6.93
C ASP A 17 1.17 -18.85 8.04
N GLU A 18 0.93 -18.16 9.15
CA GLU A 18 0.07 -18.62 10.25
C GLU A 18 -1.16 -17.73 10.46
N TRP A 19 -1.03 -16.41 10.35
CA TRP A 19 -2.10 -15.43 10.53
C TRP A 19 -1.84 -14.11 9.79
N HIS A 20 -2.88 -13.30 9.68
CA HIS A 20 -2.82 -11.94 9.18
C HIS A 20 -2.26 -10.97 10.22
N LEU A 21 -1.40 -10.07 9.77
CA LEU A 21 -0.76 -9.05 10.60
C LEU A 21 -1.57 -7.76 10.58
N THR A 22 -2.15 -7.37 11.72
CA THR A 22 -2.99 -6.16 11.83
C THR A 22 -2.19 -4.86 11.83
N ASN A 23 -0.86 -4.95 12.00
CA ASN A 23 0.07 -3.82 11.94
C ASN A 23 0.78 -3.66 10.57
N CYS A 24 0.62 -4.62 9.65
CA CYS A 24 1.20 -4.60 8.32
C CYS A 24 0.06 -4.59 7.28
N VAL A 25 -0.51 -3.40 7.07
CA VAL A 25 -1.68 -3.20 6.22
C VAL A 25 -1.33 -2.39 5.00
N SER A 26 -1.70 -2.91 3.83
CA SER A 26 -1.56 -2.24 2.53
C SER A 26 -2.91 -1.73 2.04
N THR A 27 -2.87 -0.67 1.23
CA THR A 27 -4.07 -0.10 0.60
C THR A 27 -4.43 -0.92 -0.63
N GLY A 28 -5.59 -1.57 -0.60
CA GLY A 28 -6.13 -2.36 -1.69
C GLY A 28 -7.10 -1.58 -2.59
N ALA A 29 -7.96 -2.31 -3.29
CA ALA A 29 -8.88 -1.79 -4.30
C ALA A 29 -9.94 -0.81 -3.78
N ILE A 30 -10.34 0.14 -4.61
CA ILE A 30 -11.51 0.99 -4.41
C ILE A 30 -12.77 0.14 -4.42
N LYS A 31 -13.61 0.31 -3.39
CA LYS A 31 -14.92 -0.36 -3.31
C LYS A 31 -16.06 0.58 -3.62
N GLN A 32 -16.00 1.81 -3.10
CA GLN A 32 -17.10 2.76 -3.20
C GLN A 32 -16.55 4.20 -3.18
N ILE A 33 -17.22 5.09 -3.92
CA ILE A 33 -16.90 6.52 -3.98
C ILE A 33 -18.17 7.31 -3.65
N TYR A 34 -18.03 8.29 -2.76
CA TYR A 34 -19.11 9.13 -2.26
C TYR A 34 -18.80 10.61 -2.44
N THR A 35 -19.84 11.42 -2.62
CA THR A 35 -19.75 12.89 -2.60
C THR A 35 -20.24 13.49 -1.28
N ASP A 36 -21.04 12.73 -0.51
CA ASP A 36 -21.52 13.12 0.82
C ASP A 36 -20.73 12.38 1.90
N LYS A 37 -20.19 13.14 2.85
CA LYS A 37 -19.35 12.62 3.94
C LYS A 37 -20.13 11.69 4.88
N VAL A 38 -21.36 12.05 5.21
CA VAL A 38 -22.17 11.33 6.21
C VAL A 38 -22.60 9.98 5.64
N GLU A 39 -22.96 9.95 4.36
CA GLU A 39 -23.23 8.69 3.66
C GLU A 39 -21.99 7.80 3.60
N ALA A 40 -20.82 8.38 3.29
CA ALA A 40 -19.55 7.65 3.23
C ALA A 40 -19.15 7.07 4.59
N GLU A 41 -19.21 7.86 5.67
CA GLU A 41 -18.90 7.42 7.04
C GLU A 41 -19.84 6.30 7.50
N LYS A 42 -21.12 6.38 7.14
CA LYS A 42 -22.09 5.33 7.46
C LYS A 42 -21.78 4.04 6.71
N ALA A 43 -21.53 4.11 5.40
CA ALA A 43 -21.19 2.94 4.60
C ALA A 43 -19.86 2.30 5.05
N TYR A 44 -18.86 3.13 5.30
CA TYR A 44 -17.56 2.73 5.83
C TYR A 44 -17.70 1.95 7.14
N LYS A 45 -18.48 2.48 8.09
CA LYS A 45 -18.72 1.82 9.36
C LYS A 45 -19.34 0.43 9.19
N SER A 46 -20.40 0.33 8.40
CA SER A 46 -21.09 -0.94 8.16
C SER A 46 -20.15 -1.96 7.49
N LEU A 47 -19.32 -1.54 6.52
CA LEU A 47 -18.34 -2.40 5.86
C LEU A 47 -17.25 -2.88 6.82
N VAL A 48 -16.72 -2.02 7.70
CA VAL A 48 -15.73 -2.42 8.72
C VAL A 48 -16.32 -3.43 9.69
N VAL A 49 -17.57 -3.25 10.11
CA VAL A 49 -18.25 -4.21 10.99
C VAL A 49 -18.51 -5.54 10.28
N GLU A 50 -18.92 -5.51 9.02
CA GLU A 50 -19.05 -6.72 8.20
C GLU A 50 -17.70 -7.45 8.06
N GLY A 51 -16.63 -6.73 7.74
CA GLY A 51 -15.28 -7.27 7.63
C GLY A 51 -14.75 -7.84 8.95
N LEU A 52 -15.03 -7.20 10.09
CA LEU A 52 -14.65 -7.72 11.40
C LEU A 52 -15.20 -9.14 11.62
N TYR A 53 -16.44 -9.41 11.22
CA TYR A 53 -17.08 -10.71 11.39
C TYR A 53 -16.94 -11.64 10.18
N TYR A 54 -16.14 -11.26 9.18
CA TYR A 54 -15.87 -12.10 8.02
C TYR A 54 -15.08 -13.35 8.41
N ASP A 55 -14.20 -13.23 9.40
CA ASP A 55 -13.29 -14.30 9.81
C ASP A 55 -13.14 -14.38 11.34
N GLU A 56 -12.47 -15.43 11.83
CA GLU A 56 -12.23 -15.69 13.25
C GLU A 56 -11.02 -14.92 13.79
N LEU A 57 -10.99 -14.67 15.11
CA LEU A 57 -9.93 -13.89 15.73
C LEU A 57 -8.57 -14.57 15.59
N CYS A 58 -8.53 -15.91 15.61
CA CYS A 58 -7.31 -16.72 15.49
C CYS A 58 -6.61 -16.60 14.13
N ASN A 59 -7.28 -16.07 13.10
CA ASN A 59 -6.66 -15.80 11.80
C ASN A 59 -5.89 -14.47 11.78
N TYR A 60 -5.84 -13.75 12.90
CA TYR A 60 -5.08 -12.50 13.04
C TYR A 60 -4.09 -12.61 14.20
N ASP A 61 -3.00 -11.86 14.13
CA ASP A 61 -1.98 -11.74 15.19
C ASP A 61 -2.57 -11.50 16.60
N ILE A 62 -3.62 -10.69 16.69
CA ILE A 62 -4.31 -10.40 17.94
C ILE A 62 -5.00 -11.62 18.57
N GLY A 63 -5.47 -12.58 17.79
CA GLY A 63 -6.00 -13.84 18.30
C GLY A 63 -4.93 -14.79 18.84
N ASN A 64 -3.67 -14.53 18.50
CA ASN A 64 -2.55 -15.42 18.80
C ASN A 64 -1.62 -14.88 19.91
N GLY A 65 -1.95 -13.73 20.51
CA GLY A 65 -1.14 -13.17 21.61
C GLY A 65 -0.01 -12.25 21.16
N GLU A 66 0.01 -11.85 19.88
CA GLU A 66 1.16 -11.18 19.25
C GLU A 66 1.07 -9.64 19.25
N VAL A 67 -0.02 -9.05 19.76
CA VAL A 67 -0.18 -7.59 19.87
C VAL A 67 0.11 -7.07 21.29
N ASP A 68 0.29 -5.75 21.41
CA ASP A 68 0.62 -5.10 22.68
C ASP A 68 -0.43 -5.32 23.78
N ASP A 69 0.03 -5.55 25.02
CA ASP A 69 -0.81 -5.67 26.23
C ASP A 69 -1.82 -4.53 26.41
N GLU A 70 -1.51 -3.32 25.92
CA GLU A 70 -2.40 -2.17 25.98
C GLU A 70 -3.64 -2.36 25.10
N VAL A 71 -3.48 -2.97 23.93
CA VAL A 71 -4.59 -3.31 23.02
C VAL A 71 -5.53 -4.29 23.71
N TYR A 72 -5.00 -5.36 24.31
CA TYR A 72 -5.80 -6.33 25.04
C TYR A 72 -6.56 -5.72 26.21
N LYS A 73 -5.93 -4.84 27.00
CA LYS A 73 -6.62 -4.13 28.10
C LYS A 73 -7.77 -3.26 27.59
N LYS A 74 -7.60 -2.60 26.44
CA LYS A 74 -8.66 -1.79 25.83
C LYS A 74 -9.83 -2.65 25.34
N LEU A 75 -9.54 -3.79 24.69
CA LEU A 75 -10.58 -4.73 24.27
C LEU A 75 -11.30 -5.36 25.45
N GLU A 76 -10.57 -5.81 26.48
CA GLU A 76 -11.19 -6.38 27.68
C GLU A 76 -12.10 -5.36 28.37
N ALA A 77 -11.66 -4.11 28.50
CA ALA A 77 -12.47 -3.03 29.06
C ALA A 77 -13.74 -2.77 28.23
N LEU A 78 -13.62 -2.70 26.90
CA LEU A 78 -14.75 -2.50 25.99
C LEU A 78 -15.75 -3.65 26.13
N VAL A 79 -15.30 -4.90 26.01
CA VAL A 79 -16.17 -6.08 26.06
C VAL A 79 -16.83 -6.22 27.43
N LEU A 80 -16.11 -5.97 28.52
CA LEU A 80 -16.66 -6.01 29.86
C LEU A 80 -17.73 -4.94 30.07
N GLU A 81 -17.49 -3.71 29.61
CA GLU A 81 -18.45 -2.60 29.71
C GLU A 81 -19.74 -2.91 28.93
N LYS A 82 -19.62 -3.42 27.69
CA LYS A 82 -20.76 -3.58 26.78
C LYS A 82 -21.52 -4.88 26.97
N THR A 83 -20.84 -5.95 27.40
CA THR A 83 -21.44 -7.29 27.49
C THR A 83 -21.56 -7.81 28.92
N GLY A 84 -20.83 -7.22 29.88
CA GLY A 84 -20.73 -7.71 31.26
C GLY A 84 -19.90 -9.00 31.40
N LYS A 85 -19.24 -9.45 30.33
CA LYS A 85 -18.39 -10.64 30.32
C LYS A 85 -16.92 -10.25 30.14
N LYS A 86 -16.04 -11.04 30.72
CA LYS A 86 -14.60 -10.93 30.45
C LYS A 86 -14.35 -11.35 29.00
N PHE A 87 -13.50 -10.59 28.30
CA PHE A 87 -13.00 -11.01 26.99
C PHE A 87 -12.00 -12.16 27.18
N ASP A 88 -12.22 -13.27 26.49
CA ASP A 88 -11.31 -14.41 26.47
C ASP A 88 -10.82 -14.63 25.03
N ILE A 89 -9.53 -14.40 24.81
CA ILE A 89 -8.89 -14.57 23.50
C ILE A 89 -8.79 -16.06 23.17
N GLY A 90 -8.69 -16.94 24.18
CA GLY A 90 -8.54 -18.38 23.99
C GLY A 90 -9.77 -19.05 23.37
N ASP A 91 -10.93 -18.40 23.42
CA ASP A 91 -12.14 -18.86 22.73
C ASP A 91 -12.07 -18.63 21.21
N GLY A 92 -11.15 -17.78 20.72
CA GLY A 92 -10.95 -17.49 19.29
C GLY A 92 -12.10 -16.73 18.61
N GLU A 93 -13.19 -16.46 19.33
CA GLU A 93 -14.39 -15.81 18.82
C GLU A 93 -14.38 -14.29 19.05
N ILE A 94 -14.79 -13.54 18.04
CA ILE A 94 -15.10 -12.12 18.19
C ILE A 94 -16.45 -11.97 18.90
N PRO A 95 -16.53 -11.23 20.01
CA PRO A 95 -17.78 -11.09 20.76
C PRO A 95 -18.85 -10.43 19.88
N LYS A 96 -20.09 -10.89 20.02
CA LYS A 96 -21.25 -10.28 19.35
C LYS A 96 -21.57 -8.94 20.00
N LEU A 97 -21.35 -7.87 19.25
CA LEU A 97 -21.53 -6.48 19.67
C LEU A 97 -22.58 -5.80 18.79
N ASN A 98 -23.10 -4.65 19.22
CA ASN A 98 -23.88 -3.79 18.32
C ASN A 98 -22.91 -3.10 17.33
N GLU A 99 -23.44 -2.44 16.30
CA GLU A 99 -22.62 -1.85 15.23
C GLU A 99 -21.60 -0.81 15.75
N ASP A 100 -21.98 0.04 16.70
CA ASP A 100 -21.09 1.06 17.27
C ASP A 100 -19.92 0.43 18.03
N ASP A 101 -20.23 -0.57 18.85
CA ASP A 101 -19.26 -1.26 19.69
C ASP A 101 -18.38 -2.21 18.88
N ALA A 102 -18.93 -2.87 17.84
CA ALA A 102 -18.18 -3.70 16.91
C ALA A 102 -17.19 -2.85 16.09
N PHE A 103 -17.63 -1.67 15.64
CA PHE A 103 -16.73 -0.75 14.96
C PHE A 103 -15.60 -0.30 15.89
N ALA A 104 -15.90 0.05 17.15
CA ALA A 104 -14.86 0.38 18.14
C ALA A 104 -13.92 -0.80 18.41
N PHE A 105 -14.45 -2.04 18.47
CA PHE A 105 -13.64 -3.24 18.61
C PHE A 105 -12.66 -3.38 17.44
N ALA A 106 -13.13 -3.28 16.20
CA ALA A 106 -12.29 -3.33 15.00
C ALA A 106 -11.16 -2.30 15.03
N GLN A 107 -11.47 -1.06 15.42
CA GLN A 107 -10.48 0.02 15.52
C GLN A 107 -9.42 -0.24 16.58
N ILE A 108 -9.80 -0.85 17.72
CA ILE A 108 -8.84 -1.20 18.78
C ILE A 108 -8.02 -2.43 18.37
N SER A 109 -8.65 -3.44 17.78
CA SER A 109 -7.99 -4.69 17.39
C SER A 109 -7.07 -4.55 16.18
N GLY A 110 -7.25 -3.50 15.37
CA GLY A 110 -6.56 -3.35 14.09
C GLY A 110 -7.16 -4.20 12.96
N ILE A 111 -8.21 -4.98 13.23
CA ILE A 111 -8.94 -5.75 12.20
C ILE A 111 -9.89 -4.80 11.46
N VAL A 112 -9.30 -3.93 10.65
CA VAL A 112 -10.01 -2.89 9.91
C VAL A 112 -9.86 -3.16 8.41
N TRP A 113 -10.78 -3.95 7.86
CA TRP A 113 -10.78 -4.39 6.44
C TRP A 113 -10.99 -3.28 5.41
N TYR A 114 -11.34 -2.07 5.85
CA TYR A 114 -11.60 -0.96 4.96
C TYR A 114 -11.00 0.32 5.54
N GLN A 115 -10.75 1.29 4.67
CA GLN A 115 -10.38 2.63 5.05
C GLN A 115 -11.23 3.65 4.29
N LEU A 116 -11.43 4.81 4.89
CA LEU A 116 -12.11 5.94 4.28
C LEU A 116 -11.10 7.07 4.08
N ILE A 117 -10.86 7.45 2.83
CA ILE A 117 -9.90 8.50 2.47
C ILE A 117 -10.62 9.66 1.75
N GLU A 118 -10.10 10.87 1.92
CA GLU A 118 -10.55 12.06 1.18
C GLU A 118 -9.65 12.23 -0.05
N VAL A 119 -10.26 12.39 -1.23
CA VAL A 119 -9.56 12.53 -2.51
C VAL A 119 -10.05 13.80 -3.19
N ASP A 120 -9.14 14.67 -3.64
CA ASP A 120 -9.53 15.83 -4.46
C ASP A 120 -9.73 15.39 -5.90
N ALA A 121 -10.97 15.15 -6.31
CA ALA A 121 -11.31 14.69 -7.65
C ALA A 121 -11.04 15.73 -8.75
N ALA A 122 -10.60 16.95 -8.39
CA ALA A 122 -10.07 17.90 -9.36
C ALA A 122 -8.60 17.64 -9.74
N GLN A 123 -7.88 16.82 -8.96
CA GLN A 123 -6.51 16.39 -9.25
C GLN A 123 -6.52 14.99 -9.87
N PRO A 124 -5.60 14.69 -10.80
CA PRO A 124 -5.46 13.34 -11.32
C PRO A 124 -4.92 12.39 -10.24
N CYS A 125 -5.22 11.10 -10.42
CA CYS A 125 -4.49 10.01 -9.81
C CYS A 125 -3.33 9.62 -10.74
N TYR A 126 -2.14 9.46 -10.17
CA TYR A 126 -0.97 8.95 -10.85
C TYR A 126 -0.84 7.46 -10.60
N VAL A 127 -0.62 6.71 -11.67
CA VAL A 127 -0.34 5.26 -11.66
C VAL A 127 0.92 4.99 -12.47
N LEU A 128 1.58 3.87 -12.20
CA LEU A 128 2.72 3.43 -13.00
C LEU A 128 2.29 2.35 -13.99
N TRP A 129 2.69 2.51 -15.23
CA TRP A 129 2.58 1.48 -16.27
C TRP A 129 3.96 0.85 -16.49
N ILE A 130 4.08 -0.46 -16.28
CA ILE A 130 5.34 -1.20 -16.45
C ILE A 130 5.45 -1.64 -17.91
N ASN A 131 6.46 -1.14 -18.62
CA ASN A 131 6.57 -1.33 -20.06
C ASN A 131 6.91 -2.77 -20.46
N SER A 132 7.70 -3.47 -19.64
CA SER A 132 8.06 -4.89 -19.84
C SER A 132 6.86 -5.82 -19.71
N GLU A 133 5.93 -5.49 -18.82
CA GLU A 133 4.77 -6.31 -18.49
C GLU A 133 3.53 -5.96 -19.32
N GLU A 134 3.52 -4.77 -19.92
CA GLU A 134 2.34 -4.17 -20.55
C GLU A 134 1.14 -4.14 -19.58
N ASP A 135 1.40 -3.80 -18.32
CA ASP A 135 0.38 -3.73 -17.26
C ASP A 135 0.66 -2.60 -16.24
N TYR A 136 -0.31 -2.33 -15.37
CA TYR A 136 -0.16 -1.40 -14.26
C TYR A 136 0.61 -2.02 -13.11
N PHE A 137 1.44 -1.21 -12.48
CA PHE A 137 2.16 -1.59 -11.29
C PHE A 137 1.18 -1.82 -10.13
N SER A 138 1.17 -3.04 -9.62
CA SER A 138 0.33 -3.46 -8.51
C SER A 138 1.18 -3.81 -7.29
N GLY A 139 0.61 -3.63 -6.10
CA GLY A 139 1.27 -4.01 -4.86
C GLY A 139 1.40 -5.53 -4.77
N TYR A 140 2.62 -6.03 -4.56
CA TYR A 140 2.94 -7.46 -4.55
C TYR A 140 1.99 -8.31 -3.70
N GLU A 141 1.65 -7.82 -2.50
CA GLU A 141 0.78 -8.53 -1.55
C GLU A 141 -0.72 -8.39 -1.86
N THR A 142 -1.11 -7.33 -2.57
CA THR A 142 -2.51 -6.91 -2.72
C THR A 142 -3.09 -7.20 -4.11
N GLY A 143 -2.23 -7.24 -5.13
CA GLY A 143 -2.65 -7.20 -6.53
C GLY A 143 -3.38 -5.90 -6.94
N SER A 144 -3.50 -4.92 -6.04
CA SER A 144 -4.18 -3.65 -6.30
C SER A 144 -3.23 -2.64 -6.91
N ILE A 145 -3.74 -1.78 -7.78
CA ILE A 145 -2.92 -0.78 -8.47
C ILE A 145 -2.38 0.25 -7.48
N ILE A 146 -1.07 0.48 -7.52
CA ILE A 146 -0.45 1.51 -6.71
C ILE A 146 -0.74 2.88 -7.36
N SER A 147 -1.41 3.74 -6.59
CA SER A 147 -1.86 5.05 -7.05
C SER A 147 -1.57 6.15 -6.02
N SER A 148 -1.42 7.39 -6.48
CA SER A 148 -1.17 8.57 -5.64
C SER A 148 -1.74 9.85 -6.27
N GLN A 149 -2.09 10.86 -5.47
CA GLN A 149 -2.36 12.22 -5.99
C GLN A 149 -1.08 13.09 -6.08
N ASP A 150 0.06 12.54 -5.69
CA ASP A 150 1.40 13.09 -5.89
C ASP A 150 2.14 12.32 -7.00
N GLU A 151 2.55 13.02 -8.05
CA GLU A 151 3.31 12.45 -9.17
C GLU A 151 4.68 11.87 -8.74
N ASN A 152 5.16 12.22 -7.54
CA ASN A 152 6.38 11.67 -6.97
C ASN A 152 6.10 10.59 -5.90
N PHE A 153 4.83 10.21 -5.73
CA PHE A 153 4.39 9.13 -4.86
C PHE A 153 5.03 9.21 -3.46
N SER A 154 5.13 10.41 -2.88
CA SER A 154 5.75 10.61 -1.57
C SER A 154 4.88 10.12 -0.41
N ASP A 155 3.61 9.88 -0.68
CA ASP A 155 2.60 9.29 0.21
C ASP A 155 2.54 7.75 0.13
N VAL A 156 3.27 7.13 -0.80
CA VAL A 156 3.36 5.67 -0.95
C VAL A 156 4.63 5.14 -0.30
N SER A 157 4.51 4.08 0.49
CA SER A 157 5.66 3.33 0.99
C SER A 157 6.26 2.48 -0.12
N TRP A 158 7.43 2.89 -0.61
CA TRP A 158 8.12 2.18 -1.69
C TRP A 158 8.87 0.94 -1.22
N GLN A 159 9.30 0.89 0.05
CA GLN A 159 10.11 -0.21 0.57
C GLN A 159 9.44 -1.58 0.42
N SER A 160 8.12 -1.63 0.61
CA SER A 160 7.34 -2.88 0.47
C SER A 160 6.97 -3.21 -0.97
N ASN A 161 6.99 -2.24 -1.88
CA ASN A 161 6.50 -2.41 -3.25
C ASN A 161 7.62 -2.52 -4.27
N ILE A 162 8.79 -1.90 -4.02
CA ILE A 162 9.86 -1.77 -5.01
C ILE A 162 10.41 -3.12 -5.50
N TYR A 163 10.32 -4.15 -4.66
CA TYR A 163 10.72 -5.52 -5.00
C TYR A 163 9.86 -6.16 -6.10
N ALA A 164 8.65 -5.66 -6.33
CA ALA A 164 7.85 -6.08 -7.48
C ALA A 164 8.49 -5.64 -8.82
N MET A 165 9.47 -4.73 -8.80
CA MET A 165 10.22 -4.28 -9.99
C MET A 165 11.65 -4.83 -10.04
N ASP A 166 11.97 -5.85 -9.24
CA ASP A 166 13.35 -6.35 -9.12
C ASP A 166 13.89 -6.85 -10.48
N TYR A 167 13.04 -7.52 -11.27
CA TYR A 167 13.41 -8.00 -12.61
C TYR A 167 13.76 -6.84 -13.56
N GLU A 168 12.99 -5.77 -13.52
CA GLU A 168 13.19 -4.55 -14.31
C GLU A 168 14.53 -3.88 -13.95
N PHE A 169 14.88 -3.84 -12.66
CA PHE A 169 16.15 -3.29 -12.20
C PHE A 169 17.33 -4.22 -12.54
N GLU A 170 17.20 -5.53 -12.33
CA GLU A 170 18.19 -6.53 -12.72
C GLU A 170 18.51 -6.43 -14.22
N ALA A 171 17.51 -6.17 -15.06
CA ALA A 171 17.69 -5.98 -16.49
C ALA A 171 18.55 -4.75 -16.86
N LEU A 172 18.81 -3.82 -15.94
CA LEU A 172 19.74 -2.70 -16.15
C LEU A 172 21.19 -3.06 -15.81
N MET A 173 21.42 -4.08 -14.98
CA MET A 173 22.72 -4.41 -14.44
C MET A 173 23.66 -4.97 -15.52
N ASP A 174 24.96 -4.78 -15.34
CA ASP A 174 26.04 -5.30 -16.22
C ASP A 174 25.96 -4.88 -17.70
N LYS A 175 25.04 -3.97 -18.06
CA LYS A 175 24.95 -3.36 -19.39
C LYS A 175 25.79 -2.08 -19.45
N PRO A 176 26.57 -1.87 -20.52
CA PRO A 176 27.26 -0.61 -20.73
C PRO A 176 26.29 0.58 -20.72
N LEU A 177 26.65 1.70 -20.07
CA LEU A 177 25.77 2.87 -19.99
C LEU A 177 25.35 3.42 -21.36
N VAL A 178 26.21 3.24 -22.38
CA VAL A 178 25.92 3.61 -23.78
C VAL A 178 24.78 2.80 -24.41
N GLU A 179 24.50 1.61 -23.89
CA GLU A 179 23.36 0.79 -24.31
C GLU A 179 22.08 1.26 -23.59
N LEU A 180 22.20 1.61 -22.32
CA LEU A 180 21.08 2.04 -21.47
C LEU A 180 20.58 3.44 -21.78
N SER A 181 21.44 4.39 -22.17
CA SER A 181 21.09 5.81 -22.28
C SER A 181 21.60 6.45 -23.58
N ASP A 182 20.83 7.40 -24.13
CA ASP A 182 21.31 8.31 -25.18
C ASP A 182 22.23 9.41 -24.63
N SER A 183 22.32 9.54 -23.30
CA SER A 183 23.19 10.48 -22.59
C SER A 183 24.03 9.77 -21.52
N PRO A 184 24.91 8.82 -21.91
CA PRO A 184 25.64 7.96 -20.98
C PRO A 184 26.51 8.71 -19.97
N LEU A 185 27.08 9.86 -20.36
CA LEU A 185 27.85 10.71 -19.44
C LEU A 185 26.98 11.36 -18.35
N LEU A 186 25.75 11.75 -18.67
CA LEU A 186 24.83 12.32 -17.69
C LEU A 186 24.27 11.23 -16.77
N LEU A 187 23.94 10.06 -17.32
CA LEU A 187 23.54 8.90 -16.52
C LEU A 187 24.66 8.51 -15.54
N LYS A 188 25.91 8.48 -15.99
CA LYS A 188 27.06 8.22 -15.11
C LYS A 188 27.16 9.23 -13.97
N GLN A 189 27.06 10.53 -14.29
CA GLN A 189 27.10 11.59 -13.26
C GLN A 189 25.98 11.46 -12.24
N PHE A 190 24.78 11.08 -12.69
CA PHE A 190 23.65 10.82 -11.81
C PHE A 190 23.91 9.62 -10.89
N ILE A 191 24.39 8.49 -11.45
CA ILE A 191 24.74 7.30 -10.67
C ILE A 191 25.80 7.64 -9.61
N GLU A 192 26.88 8.31 -10.01
CA GLU A 192 27.97 8.70 -9.09
C GLU A 192 27.54 9.67 -7.97
N GLN A 193 26.42 10.39 -8.16
CA GLN A 193 25.84 11.30 -7.17
C GLN A 193 24.75 10.66 -6.31
N THR A 194 24.27 9.46 -6.69
CA THR A 194 23.17 8.75 -6.03
C THR A 194 23.73 7.58 -5.23
N ALA A 195 23.85 7.75 -3.91
CA ALA A 195 24.53 6.79 -3.03
C ALA A 195 23.97 5.36 -3.08
N ASP A 196 22.69 5.23 -3.40
CA ASP A 196 21.98 3.95 -3.46
C ASP A 196 22.14 3.22 -4.80
N ILE A 197 22.89 3.78 -5.77
CA ILE A 197 23.20 3.14 -7.04
C ILE A 197 24.72 2.93 -7.15
N ARG A 198 25.15 1.68 -7.28
CA ARG A 198 26.58 1.32 -7.41
C ARG A 198 26.99 1.30 -8.88
N TYR A 199 28.16 1.85 -9.17
CA TYR A 199 28.76 1.92 -10.51
C TYR A 199 29.98 1.01 -10.62
N ASP A 200 30.02 0.19 -11.68
CA ASP A 200 31.19 -0.60 -12.06
C ASP A 200 32.00 0.18 -13.10
N ALA A 201 33.20 0.63 -12.71
CA ALA A 201 34.08 1.39 -13.57
C ALA A 201 34.80 0.55 -14.65
N GLU A 202 34.96 -0.75 -14.44
CA GLU A 202 35.61 -1.65 -15.41
C GLU A 202 34.64 -1.98 -16.56
N LYS A 203 33.36 -2.19 -16.24
CA LYS A 203 32.31 -2.49 -17.21
C LYS A 203 31.60 -1.25 -17.76
N ASP A 204 31.77 -0.09 -17.11
CA ASP A 204 30.98 1.11 -17.37
C ASP A 204 29.48 0.82 -17.29
N SER A 205 29.03 0.27 -16.15
CA SER A 205 27.66 -0.22 -15.94
C SER A 205 27.14 0.06 -14.53
N ILE A 206 25.84 -0.15 -14.32
CA ILE A 206 25.26 -0.25 -12.98
C ILE A 206 25.62 -1.64 -12.41
N GLU A 207 26.16 -1.67 -11.20
CA GLU A 207 26.52 -2.89 -10.46
C GLU A 207 25.38 -3.36 -9.53
N GLY A 208 24.59 -2.43 -9.01
CA GLY A 208 23.46 -2.74 -8.14
C GLY A 208 22.74 -1.50 -7.64
N ILE A 209 21.50 -1.68 -7.20
CA ILE A 209 20.67 -0.64 -6.60
C ILE A 209 20.25 -1.13 -5.20
N ALA A 210 20.41 -0.30 -4.19
CA ALA A 210 19.95 -0.59 -2.84
C ALA A 210 18.44 -0.31 -2.72
N LEU A 211 17.61 -1.26 -3.14
CA LEU A 211 16.16 -1.12 -3.22
C LEU A 211 15.50 -0.73 -1.88
N ASP A 212 16.05 -1.19 -0.74
CA ASP A 212 15.54 -0.83 0.60
C ASP A 212 15.68 0.66 0.94
N ASN A 213 16.62 1.37 0.30
CA ASN A 213 16.98 2.75 0.65
C ASN A 213 16.60 3.76 -0.43
N ILE A 214 16.62 3.35 -1.70
CA ILE A 214 16.43 4.25 -2.82
C ILE A 214 15.03 4.88 -2.77
N LYS A 215 14.96 6.18 -3.05
CA LYS A 215 13.68 6.90 -3.07
C LYS A 215 13.08 6.85 -4.47
N PHE A 216 11.76 6.93 -4.54
CA PHE A 216 11.07 6.97 -5.83
C PHE A 216 11.53 8.11 -6.74
N ILE A 217 11.90 9.28 -6.17
CA ILE A 217 12.43 10.38 -6.98
C ILE A 217 13.73 10.02 -7.72
N ASP A 218 14.59 9.21 -7.08
CA ASP A 218 15.85 8.74 -7.69
C ASP A 218 15.57 7.66 -8.74
N ILE A 219 14.60 6.78 -8.48
CA ILE A 219 14.10 5.80 -9.46
C ILE A 219 13.49 6.50 -10.69
N LYS A 220 12.66 7.53 -10.47
CA LYS A 220 12.06 8.36 -11.52
C LYS A 220 13.12 9.09 -12.33
N ALA A 221 14.16 9.62 -11.68
CA ALA A 221 15.30 10.23 -12.35
C ALA A 221 16.09 9.21 -13.19
N LEU A 222 16.42 8.05 -12.62
CA LEU A 222 17.07 6.94 -13.34
C LEU A 222 16.27 6.57 -14.59
N ASN A 223 14.96 6.35 -14.43
CA ASN A 223 14.04 6.00 -15.50
C ASN A 223 14.08 7.01 -16.67
N SER A 224 14.22 8.30 -16.37
CA SER A 224 14.29 9.36 -17.39
C SER A 224 15.57 9.35 -18.24
N PHE A 225 16.64 8.72 -17.77
CA PHE A 225 17.88 8.58 -18.54
C PHE A 225 17.84 7.38 -19.51
N LEU A 226 16.94 6.43 -19.31
CA LEU A 226 16.91 5.19 -20.06
C LEU A 226 16.33 5.41 -21.47
N LYS A 227 16.93 4.77 -22.49
CA LYS A 227 16.35 4.70 -23.83
C LYS A 227 15.03 3.93 -23.84
N GLN A 228 14.94 2.94 -22.96
CA GLN A 228 13.76 2.13 -22.70
C GLN A 228 13.40 2.34 -21.22
N PRO A 229 12.47 3.26 -20.91
CA PRO A 229 12.00 3.45 -19.54
C PRO A 229 11.44 2.15 -18.98
N ILE A 230 11.71 1.87 -17.71
CA ILE A 230 11.08 0.78 -16.97
C ILE A 230 9.57 1.01 -16.90
N PHE A 231 9.17 2.25 -16.59
CA PHE A 231 7.77 2.60 -16.40
C PHE A 231 7.41 3.95 -17.00
N GLU A 232 6.12 4.15 -17.21
CA GLU A 232 5.50 5.44 -17.49
C GLU A 232 4.65 5.88 -16.29
N ILE A 233 4.72 7.16 -15.95
CA ILE A 233 3.77 7.75 -14.99
C ILE A 233 2.56 8.22 -15.80
N ARG A 234 1.40 7.60 -15.58
CA ARG A 234 0.16 7.95 -16.26
C ARG A 234 -0.78 8.68 -15.31
N GLN A 235 -1.47 9.68 -15.85
CA GLN A 235 -2.55 10.39 -15.18
C GLN A 235 -3.86 9.73 -15.56
N ILE A 236 -4.66 9.38 -14.56
CA ILE A 236 -6.02 8.87 -14.71
C ILE A 236 -6.96 9.61 -13.75
N SER A 237 -8.24 9.61 -14.05
CA SER A 237 -9.28 10.05 -13.11
C SER A 237 -9.50 9.03 -12.00
N LEU A 238 -10.14 9.45 -10.91
CA LEU A 238 -10.52 8.54 -9.84
C LEU A 238 -11.54 7.49 -10.34
N GLU A 239 -12.44 7.89 -11.24
CA GLU A 239 -13.40 6.99 -11.87
C GLU A 239 -12.69 5.92 -12.73
N GLU A 240 -11.72 6.31 -13.56
CA GLU A 240 -10.91 5.36 -14.33
C GLU A 240 -10.12 4.41 -13.43
N LEU A 241 -9.53 4.92 -12.33
CA LEU A 241 -8.83 4.07 -11.36
C LEU A 241 -9.76 3.02 -10.76
N ALA A 242 -10.99 3.40 -10.40
CA ALA A 242 -11.99 2.49 -9.85
C ALA A 242 -12.50 1.46 -10.88
N GLU A 243 -12.39 1.73 -12.18
CA GLU A 243 -12.73 0.76 -13.24
C GLU A 243 -11.58 -0.23 -13.55
N LEU A 244 -10.35 0.11 -13.15
CA LEU A 244 -9.16 -0.72 -13.37
C LEU A 244 -8.91 -1.74 -12.24
N GLU A 245 -9.49 -1.54 -11.06
CA GLU A 245 -9.35 -2.39 -9.86
C GLU A 245 -10.55 -3.33 -9.65
#